data_AF-A0A258RTP6-F1
#
_entry.id   AF-A0A258RTP6-F1
#
_cell.length_a   1.000
_cell.length_b   1.000
_cell.length_c   1.000
_cell.angle_alpha   90.00
_cell.angle_beta   90.00
_cell.angle_gamma   90.00
#
_symmetry.space_group_name_H-M   'P 1'
#
loop_
_entity.id
_entity.type
_entity.pdbx_description
1 polymer ?
#
loop_
_entity_poly.entity_id
_entity_poly.type
_entity_poly.pdbx_seq_one_letter_code
_entity_poly.pdbx_strand_id
1 'polypeptide(L)'
;MDAGIPFAIGAPIGPSAWVQLTQAMIDRFGEVTLDPDPMHIDPDWARAHSPFGGTIAYGFQTMSMLTHLLYSAAGEAKKDDPARFGSFINYGMNRVRLINPVPADSRIRATFTPASTRSDDRGRQIVVFDCVVERENSDRPALVGEWVSLWLPPESKVGQ
;
A
#
# COMPACT_ATOMS: atom_id res chain seq x y z
N MET A 1 4.26 -29.10 -4.73
CA MET A 1 3.71 -28.82 -3.40
C MET A 1 2.95 -27.52 -3.53
N ASP A 2 1.65 -27.52 -3.18
CA ASP A 2 0.88 -26.29 -3.02
C ASP A 2 1.52 -25.51 -1.87
N ALA A 3 2.52 -24.69 -2.19
CA ALA A 3 2.98 -23.70 -1.25
C ALA A 3 1.81 -22.74 -1.08
N GLY A 4 1.14 -22.80 0.06
CA GLY A 4 0.23 -21.73 0.46
C GLY A 4 0.99 -20.42 0.54
N ILE A 5 0.27 -19.31 0.54
CA ILE A 5 0.87 -17.98 0.71
C ILE A 5 1.67 -17.93 2.02
N PRO A 6 2.71 -17.09 2.14
CA PRO A 6 3.61 -17.12 3.28
C PRO A 6 3.05 -16.40 4.53
N PHE A 7 1.72 -16.31 4.64
CA PHE A 7 1.04 -15.63 5.73
C PHE A 7 -0.09 -16.50 6.29
N ALA A 8 -0.28 -16.45 7.60
CA ALA A 8 -1.40 -17.12 8.25
C ALA A 8 -2.71 -16.38 7.98
N ILE A 9 -3.72 -17.09 7.48
CA ILE A 9 -5.06 -16.53 7.25
C ILE A 9 -5.69 -16.11 8.60
N GLY A 10 -6.29 -14.92 8.63
CA GLY A 10 -6.99 -14.36 9.78
C GLY A 10 -6.08 -13.71 10.84
N ALA A 11 -4.75 -13.86 10.73
CA ALA A 11 -3.79 -13.27 11.65
C ALA A 11 -3.16 -11.99 11.04
N PRO A 12 -3.06 -10.88 11.79
CA PRO A 12 -2.33 -9.71 11.32
C PRO A 12 -0.86 -10.05 11.06
N ILE A 13 -0.32 -9.60 9.93
CA ILE A 13 1.12 -9.74 9.59
C ILE A 13 1.98 -8.87 10.53
N GLY A 14 1.39 -7.78 11.05
CA GLY A 14 2.04 -6.76 11.86
C GLY A 14 1.99 -5.39 11.18
N PRO A 15 2.33 -4.31 11.91
CA PRO A 15 2.41 -2.99 11.30
C PRO A 15 3.70 -2.86 10.47
N SER A 16 3.61 -2.21 9.32
CA SER A 16 4.77 -1.76 8.56
C SER A 16 5.60 -0.74 9.36
N ALA A 17 6.83 -0.51 8.92
CA ALA A 17 7.55 0.68 9.35
C ALA A 17 6.80 1.95 8.90
N TRP A 18 7.04 3.04 9.62
CA TRP A 18 6.54 4.37 9.23
C TRP A 18 7.26 4.86 7.97
N VAL A 19 6.51 5.43 7.05
CA VAL A 19 7.02 6.07 5.83
C VAL A 19 6.50 7.50 5.76
N GLN A 20 7.40 8.45 5.54
CA GLN A 20 7.04 9.85 5.35
C GLN A 20 6.64 10.11 3.90
N LEU A 21 5.49 10.73 3.67
CA LEU A 21 5.08 11.20 2.35
C LEU A 21 5.51 12.66 2.17
N THR A 22 6.72 12.86 1.67
CA THR A 22 7.27 14.20 1.41
C THR A 22 6.56 14.90 0.25
N GLN A 23 6.58 16.23 0.23
CA GLN A 23 6.06 17.01 -0.92
C GLN A 23 6.66 16.53 -2.25
N ALA A 24 7.97 16.28 -2.31
CA ALA A 24 8.63 15.82 -3.54
C ALA A 24 8.11 14.46 -4.05
N MET A 25 7.64 13.58 -3.16
CA MET A 25 6.98 12.34 -3.58
C MET A 25 5.57 12.60 -4.13
N ILE A 26 4.86 13.57 -3.54
CA ILE A 26 3.51 13.98 -3.97
C ILE A 26 3.60 14.63 -5.36
N ASP A 27 4.53 15.57 -5.56
CA ASP A 27 4.76 16.24 -6.85
C ASP A 27 5.03 15.22 -7.96
N ARG A 28 5.98 14.31 -7.72
CA ARG A 28 6.32 13.24 -8.69
C ARG A 28 5.15 12.31 -8.97
N PHE A 29 4.29 12.06 -7.98
CA PHE A 29 3.10 11.26 -8.22
C PHE A 29 2.16 12.00 -9.19
N GLY A 30 1.90 13.29 -8.94
CA GLY A 30 1.11 14.14 -9.82
C GLY A 30 1.66 14.19 -11.26
N GLU A 31 2.97 14.32 -11.41
CA GLU A 31 3.65 14.26 -12.72
C GLU A 31 3.40 12.93 -13.45
N VAL A 32 3.62 11.80 -12.75
CA VAL A 32 3.50 10.46 -13.36
C VAL A 32 2.05 10.09 -13.67
N THR A 33 1.10 10.58 -12.86
CA THR A 33 -0.34 10.32 -13.09
C THR A 33 -1.02 11.39 -13.94
N LEU A 34 -0.28 12.42 -14.39
CA LEU A 34 -0.80 13.53 -15.19
C LEU A 34 -1.93 14.29 -14.47
N ASP A 35 -1.81 14.44 -13.15
CA ASP A 35 -2.79 15.13 -12.28
C ASP A 35 -2.16 16.39 -11.67
N PRO A 36 -2.32 17.57 -12.32
CA PRO A 36 -1.70 18.80 -11.88
C PRO A 36 -2.55 19.59 -10.86
N ASP A 37 -3.44 18.94 -10.10
CA ASP A 37 -4.29 19.65 -9.14
C ASP A 37 -3.43 20.39 -8.07
N PRO A 38 -3.52 21.73 -7.98
CA PRO A 38 -2.72 22.54 -7.06
C PRO A 38 -2.97 22.21 -5.59
N MET A 39 -4.09 21.56 -5.23
CA MET A 39 -4.33 21.08 -3.87
C MET A 39 -3.26 20.09 -3.39
N HIS A 40 -2.59 19.40 -4.32
CA HIS A 40 -1.57 18.41 -4.04
C HIS A 40 -0.15 18.95 -4.27
N ILE A 41 0.06 19.76 -5.30
CA ILE A 41 1.40 20.10 -5.81
C ILE A 41 1.83 21.56 -5.61
N ASP A 42 0.92 22.43 -5.16
CA ASP A 42 1.24 23.85 -4.92
C ASP A 42 1.02 24.21 -3.45
N PRO A 43 2.10 24.23 -2.63
CA PRO A 43 2.02 24.58 -1.22
C PRO A 43 1.48 25.99 -0.94
N ASP A 44 1.78 26.97 -1.81
CA ASP A 44 1.31 28.36 -1.62
C ASP A 44 -0.18 28.46 -1.93
N TRP A 45 -0.60 27.88 -3.05
CA TRP A 45 -2.01 27.81 -3.40
C TRP A 45 -2.80 27.05 -2.35
N ALA A 46 -2.32 25.89 -1.89
CA ALA A 46 -3.00 25.08 -0.89
C ALA A 46 -3.11 25.80 0.46
N ARG A 47 -2.08 26.49 0.93
CA ARG A 47 -2.18 27.33 2.15
C ARG A 47 -3.26 28.40 2.04
N ALA A 48 -3.40 29.00 0.86
CA ALA A 48 -4.35 30.10 0.65
C ALA A 48 -5.80 29.62 0.40
N HIS A 49 -6.00 28.45 -0.21
CA HIS A 49 -7.31 28.05 -0.75
C HIS A 49 -7.79 26.68 -0.26
N SER A 50 -6.90 25.80 0.24
CA SER A 50 -7.27 24.45 0.66
C SER A 50 -7.86 24.47 2.09
N PRO A 51 -8.93 23.70 2.36
CA PRO A 51 -9.47 23.54 3.71
C PRO A 51 -8.50 22.80 4.65
N PHE A 52 -7.41 22.24 4.13
CA PHE A 52 -6.43 21.46 4.90
C PHE A 52 -5.26 22.31 5.42
N GLY A 53 -5.17 23.59 5.05
CA GLY A 53 -4.10 24.49 5.48
C GLY A 53 -2.73 24.21 4.86
N GLY A 54 -2.69 23.37 3.84
CA GLY A 54 -1.49 22.93 3.14
C GLY A 54 -1.82 21.84 2.12
N THR A 55 -0.80 21.36 1.43
CA THR A 55 -0.91 20.24 0.49
C THR A 55 -1.17 18.93 1.21
N ILE A 56 -1.89 18.04 0.54
CA ILE A 56 -2.14 16.68 1.00
C ILE A 56 -1.68 15.70 -0.09
N ALA A 57 -1.28 14.49 0.28
CA ALA A 57 -1.00 13.43 -0.67
C ALA A 57 -2.26 13.02 -1.42
N TYR A 58 -2.09 12.54 -2.65
CA TYR A 58 -3.20 11.98 -3.42
C TYR A 58 -3.77 10.74 -2.70
N GLY A 59 -5.08 10.59 -2.77
CA GLY A 59 -5.74 9.35 -2.30
C GLY A 59 -5.18 8.10 -3.00
N PHE A 60 -5.00 8.20 -4.33
CA PHE A 60 -4.39 7.13 -5.12
C PHE A 60 -2.92 6.89 -4.77
N GLN A 61 -2.16 7.91 -4.35
CA GLN A 61 -0.80 7.72 -3.86
C GLN A 61 -0.81 6.90 -2.56
N THR A 62 -1.68 7.25 -1.61
CA THR A 62 -1.84 6.49 -0.35
C THR A 62 -2.17 5.02 -0.62
N MET A 63 -3.07 4.75 -1.56
CA MET A 63 -3.38 3.38 -2.00
C MET A 63 -2.18 2.70 -2.70
N SER A 64 -1.44 3.44 -3.53
CA SER A 64 -0.27 2.92 -4.24
C SER A 64 0.88 2.52 -3.30
N MET A 65 0.90 3.06 -2.08
CA MET A 65 1.87 2.68 -1.04
C MET A 65 1.62 1.29 -0.45
N LEU A 66 0.43 0.67 -0.62
CA LEU A 66 0.08 -0.62 0.00
C LEU A 66 1.12 -1.71 -0.27
N THR A 67 1.65 -1.82 -1.49
CA THR A 67 2.67 -2.81 -1.84
C THR A 67 3.96 -2.60 -1.04
N HIS A 68 4.45 -1.36 -0.95
CA HIS A 68 5.65 -1.03 -0.17
C HIS A 68 5.43 -1.32 1.33
N LEU A 69 4.27 -0.93 1.85
CA LEU A 69 3.91 -1.13 3.25
C LEU A 69 3.74 -2.62 3.58
N LEU A 70 3.21 -3.44 2.68
CA LEU A 70 3.10 -4.90 2.86
C LEU A 70 4.49 -5.54 2.99
N TYR A 71 5.42 -5.23 2.09
CA TYR A 71 6.79 -5.76 2.18
C TYR A 71 7.50 -5.30 3.46
N SER A 72 7.28 -4.04 3.86
CA SER A 72 7.81 -3.54 5.13
C SER A 72 7.20 -4.26 6.33
N ALA A 73 5.89 -4.54 6.35
CA ALA A 73 5.22 -5.31 7.41
C ALA A 73 5.69 -6.76 7.47
N ALA A 74 6.00 -7.37 6.31
CA ALA A 74 6.57 -8.71 6.22
C ALA A 74 8.06 -8.79 6.62
N GLY A 75 8.68 -7.66 7.01
CA GLY A 75 10.08 -7.61 7.44
C GLY A 75 11.10 -7.45 6.31
N GLU A 76 10.68 -7.18 5.08
CA GLU A 76 11.52 -7.09 3.88
C GLU A 76 11.45 -5.69 3.24
N ALA A 77 11.72 -4.64 4.02
CA ALA A 77 11.73 -3.26 3.51
C ALA A 77 12.77 -3.03 2.38
N LYS A 78 13.63 -4.01 2.08
CA LYS A 78 14.61 -3.97 0.99
C LYS A 78 14.26 -5.00 -0.08
N LYS A 79 14.12 -4.51 -1.31
CA LYS A 79 13.85 -5.26 -2.56
C LYS A 79 14.89 -6.32 -2.92
N ASP A 80 15.88 -6.57 -2.07
CA ASP A 80 17.10 -7.27 -2.46
C ASP A 80 16.91 -8.79 -2.49
N ASP A 81 15.81 -9.32 -1.94
CA ASP A 81 15.46 -10.72 -2.09
C ASP A 81 13.94 -11.02 -2.09
N PRO A 82 13.23 -10.80 -3.22
CA PRO A 82 11.87 -11.30 -3.38
C PRO A 82 11.78 -12.84 -3.32
N ALA A 83 12.90 -13.58 -3.30
CA ALA A 83 12.90 -15.04 -3.27
C ALA A 83 12.46 -15.63 -1.93
N ARG A 84 12.26 -14.82 -0.88
CA ARG A 84 11.75 -15.35 0.39
C ARG A 84 10.22 -15.49 0.42
N PHE A 85 9.50 -14.51 -0.13
CA PHE A 85 8.05 -14.42 0.01
C PHE A 85 7.30 -14.32 -1.31
N GLY A 86 7.97 -14.15 -2.44
CA GLY A 86 7.34 -14.03 -3.75
C GLY A 86 6.86 -12.62 -4.06
N SER A 87 6.27 -12.45 -5.23
CA SER A 87 5.76 -11.16 -5.71
C SER A 87 4.24 -11.06 -5.57
N PHE A 88 3.78 -9.94 -5.02
CA PHE A 88 2.36 -9.61 -4.94
C PHE A 88 1.98 -8.65 -6.07
N ILE A 89 1.25 -9.17 -7.07
CA ILE A 89 0.72 -8.38 -8.19
C ILE A 89 -0.67 -7.87 -7.81
N ASN A 90 -0.88 -6.56 -7.93
CA ASN A 90 -2.19 -5.95 -7.72
C ASN A 90 -3.21 -6.55 -8.70
N TYR A 91 -4.22 -7.24 -8.16
CA TYR A 91 -5.30 -7.85 -8.93
C TYR A 91 -6.58 -7.02 -8.88
N GLY A 92 -6.75 -6.22 -7.84
CA GLY A 92 -7.87 -5.27 -7.71
C GLY A 92 -8.17 -4.93 -6.26
N MET A 93 -9.28 -4.22 -6.05
CA MET A 93 -9.82 -3.88 -4.74
C MET A 93 -11.28 -4.30 -4.69
N ASN A 94 -11.70 -5.03 -3.66
CA ASN A 94 -13.13 -5.29 -3.45
C ASN A 94 -13.80 -4.04 -2.87
N ARG A 95 -13.14 -3.42 -1.88
CA ARG A 95 -13.54 -2.15 -1.28
C ARG A 95 -12.32 -1.32 -0.93
N VAL A 96 -12.45 -0.01 -1.08
CA VAL A 96 -11.48 0.97 -0.60
C VAL A 96 -12.22 2.21 -0.13
N ARG A 97 -11.77 2.79 0.98
CA ARG A 97 -12.22 4.09 1.48
C ARG A 97 -11.02 4.90 1.92
N LEU A 98 -10.95 6.13 1.43
CA LEU A 98 -9.98 7.14 1.83
C LEU A 98 -10.66 7.99 2.91
N ILE A 99 -10.36 7.70 4.17
CA ILE A 99 -11.13 8.19 5.33
C ILE A 99 -10.65 9.56 5.80
N ASN A 100 -9.33 9.78 5.82
CA ASN A 100 -8.74 11.08 6.14
C ASN A 100 -7.67 11.47 5.13
N PRO A 101 -7.53 12.77 4.85
CA PRO A 101 -6.43 13.28 4.07
C PRO A 101 -5.09 13.02 4.78
N VAL A 102 -4.03 12.89 3.99
CA VAL A 102 -2.66 12.74 4.49
C VAL A 102 -1.91 14.02 4.15
N PRO A 103 -1.74 14.97 5.10
CA PRO A 103 -0.95 16.18 4.85
C PRO A 103 0.47 15.84 4.40
N ALA A 104 1.04 16.69 3.54
CA ALA A 104 2.44 16.58 3.16
C ALA A 104 3.34 16.50 4.41
N ASP A 105 4.42 15.75 4.28
CA ASP A 105 5.40 15.44 5.34
C ASP A 105 4.86 14.62 6.52
N SER A 106 3.59 14.19 6.50
CA SER A 106 3.06 13.23 7.46
C SER A 106 3.65 11.84 7.24
N ARG A 107 3.67 11.04 8.31
CA ARG A 107 4.06 9.62 8.26
C ARG A 107 2.83 8.72 8.23
N ILE A 108 2.88 7.67 7.41
CA ILE A 108 1.88 6.61 7.32
C ILE A 108 2.51 5.24 7.59
N ARG A 109 1.71 4.30 8.10
CA ARG A 109 2.03 2.87 8.17
C ARG A 109 0.78 2.06 7.91
N ALA A 110 0.91 0.77 7.61
CA ALA A 110 -0.24 -0.10 7.44
C ALA A 110 -0.13 -1.40 8.20
N THR A 111 -1.29 -1.93 8.60
CA THR A 111 -1.45 -3.32 9.05
C THR A 111 -2.26 -4.09 8.03
N PHE A 112 -1.84 -5.32 7.74
CA PHE A 112 -2.49 -6.22 6.80
C PHE A 112 -2.93 -7.51 7.51
N THR A 113 -4.14 -7.96 7.21
CA THR A 113 -4.64 -9.28 7.64
C THR A 113 -5.05 -10.07 6.40
N PRO A 114 -4.40 -11.20 6.07
CA PRO A 114 -4.83 -12.05 4.97
C PRO A 114 -6.20 -12.65 5.33
N ALA A 115 -7.25 -12.20 4.67
CA ALA A 115 -8.63 -12.58 4.98
C ALA A 115 -9.01 -13.91 4.33
N SER A 116 -8.57 -14.15 3.10
CA SER A 116 -8.80 -15.41 2.39
C SER A 116 -7.78 -15.65 1.28
N THR A 117 -7.67 -16.90 0.83
CA THR A 117 -6.93 -17.28 -0.36
C THR A 117 -7.76 -18.25 -1.21
N ARG A 118 -7.56 -18.22 -2.52
CA ARG A 118 -8.11 -19.20 -3.46
C ARG A 118 -7.17 -19.42 -4.64
N SER A 119 -7.25 -20.59 -5.25
CA SER A 119 -6.65 -20.82 -6.57
C SER A 119 -7.57 -20.30 -7.68
N ASP A 120 -7.01 -19.77 -8.76
CA ASP A 120 -7.75 -19.58 -10.01
C ASP A 120 -7.72 -20.82 -10.92
N ASP A 121 -8.31 -20.70 -12.11
CA ASP A 121 -8.38 -21.76 -13.13
C ASP A 121 -7.00 -22.24 -13.61
N ARG A 122 -5.96 -21.43 -13.42
CA ARG A 122 -4.57 -21.73 -13.76
C ARG A 122 -3.74 -22.18 -12.55
N GLY A 123 -4.38 -22.40 -11.40
CA GLY A 123 -3.72 -22.83 -10.16
C GLY A 123 -2.95 -21.71 -9.45
N ARG A 124 -3.11 -20.44 -9.85
CA ARG A 124 -2.42 -19.31 -9.22
C ARG A 124 -3.15 -18.88 -7.95
N GLN A 125 -2.38 -18.49 -6.93
CA GLN A 125 -2.94 -18.07 -5.65
C GLN A 125 -3.40 -16.61 -5.69
N ILE A 126 -4.67 -16.38 -5.38
CA ILE A 126 -5.26 -15.06 -5.18
C ILE A 126 -5.52 -14.87 -3.69
N VAL A 127 -4.96 -13.81 -3.11
CA VAL A 127 -5.08 -13.44 -1.70
C VAL A 127 -5.91 -12.19 -1.57
N VAL A 128 -6.80 -12.16 -0.58
CA VAL A 128 -7.49 -10.95 -0.14
C VAL A 128 -6.87 -10.50 1.18
N PHE A 129 -6.40 -9.25 1.24
CA PHE A 129 -5.90 -8.61 2.45
C PHE A 129 -6.89 -7.56 2.92
N ASP A 130 -7.34 -7.64 4.16
CA ASP A 130 -7.86 -6.47 4.86
C ASP A 130 -6.68 -5.55 5.19
N CYS A 131 -6.75 -4.29 4.77
CA CYS A 131 -5.70 -3.31 5.00
C CYS A 131 -6.24 -2.07 5.72
N VAL A 132 -5.46 -1.61 6.70
CA VAL A 132 -5.69 -0.35 7.42
C VAL A 132 -4.41 0.46 7.36
N VAL A 133 -4.46 1.62 6.70
CA VAL A 133 -3.38 2.60 6.67
C VAL A 133 -3.69 3.68 7.71
N GLU A 134 -2.82 3.82 8.69
CA GLU A 134 -2.90 4.88 9.70
C GLU A 134 -1.90 6.00 9.40
N ARG A 135 -2.23 7.19 9.87
CA ARG A 135 -1.34 8.36 9.86
C ARG A 135 -0.87 8.61 11.28
N GLU A 136 0.40 8.94 11.43
CA GLU A 136 0.96 9.25 12.75
C GLU A 136 0.22 10.43 13.39
N ASN A 137 -0.04 10.34 14.69
CA ASN A 137 -0.80 11.35 15.45
C ASN A 137 -2.22 11.59 14.90
N SER A 138 -2.88 10.53 14.42
CA SER A 138 -4.26 10.52 13.95
C SER A 138 -5.04 9.43 14.69
N ASP A 139 -6.24 9.76 15.16
CA ASP A 139 -7.18 8.81 15.77
C ASP A 139 -7.99 8.01 14.74
N ARG A 140 -8.07 8.55 13.52
CA ARG A 140 -8.76 7.93 12.38
C ARG A 140 -7.76 7.52 11.29
N PRO A 141 -8.00 6.38 10.60
CA PRO A 141 -7.13 5.91 9.53
C PRO A 141 -7.17 6.84 8.31
N ALA A 142 -6.15 6.75 7.48
CA ALA A 142 -6.11 7.38 6.16
C ALA A 142 -6.86 6.51 5.13
N LEU A 143 -6.67 5.19 5.16
CA LEU A 143 -7.28 4.25 4.23
C LEU A 143 -7.72 2.97 4.95
N VAL A 144 -8.91 2.48 4.60
CA VAL A 144 -9.36 1.11 4.93
C VAL A 144 -9.81 0.41 3.65
N GLY A 145 -9.47 -0.87 3.49
CA GLY A 145 -9.80 -1.58 2.26
C GLY A 145 -9.63 -3.10 2.31
N GLU A 146 -10.12 -3.74 1.25
CA GLU A 146 -9.86 -5.14 0.92
C GLU A 146 -9.09 -5.16 -0.40
N TRP A 147 -7.80 -5.43 -0.30
CA TRP A 147 -6.89 -5.50 -1.43
C TRP A 147 -6.78 -6.94 -1.94
N VAL A 148 -7.04 -7.14 -3.24
CA VAL A 148 -6.91 -8.43 -3.90
C VAL A 148 -5.57 -8.47 -4.62
N SER A 149 -4.75 -9.46 -4.29
CA SER A 149 -3.44 -9.66 -4.90
C SER A 149 -3.32 -11.05 -5.50
N LEU A 150 -2.76 -11.13 -6.69
CA LEU A 150 -2.19 -12.36 -7.23
C LEU A 150 -0.82 -12.56 -6.58
N TRP A 151 -0.60 -13.72 -5.98
CA TRP A 151 0.69 -14.09 -5.42
C TRP A 151 1.46 -14.97 -6.39
N LEU A 152 2.65 -14.51 -6.77
CA LEU A 152 3.63 -15.31 -7.49
C LEU A 152 4.63 -15.84 -6.46
N PRO A 153 4.74 -17.16 -6.26
CA PRO A 153 5.74 -17.71 -5.36
C PRO A 153 7.16 -17.33 -5.82
N PRO A 154 8.15 -17.31 -4.91
CA PRO A 154 9.55 -17.28 -5.30
C PRO A 154 9.86 -18.30 -6.39
N GLU A 155 10.66 -17.91 -7.39
CA GLU A 155 11.17 -18.91 -8.33
C GLU A 155 11.96 -19.98 -7.55
N SER A 156 11.47 -21.22 -7.54
CA SER A 156 12.36 -22.35 -7.33
C SER A 156 13.28 -22.36 -8.54
N LYS A 157 14.58 -22.12 -8.37
CA LYS A 157 15.55 -22.49 -9.40
C LYS A 157 15.46 -24.01 -9.60
N VAL A 158 14.62 -24.45 -10.52
CA VAL A 158 14.59 -25.82 -11.03
C VAL A 158 15.65 -25.85 -12.12
N GLY A 159 16.79 -26.50 -11.83
CA GLY A 159 17.77 -27.01 -12.80
C GLY A 159 18.30 -26.02 -13.85
N GLN A 160 19.51 -25.51 -13.62
CA GLN A 160 20.51 -25.50 -14.69
C GLN A 160 21.29 -26.80 -14.61
#